data_AF-X1PQA3-F1
#
_entry.id   AF-X1PQA3-F1
#
_cell.length_a   1.000
_cell.length_b   1.000
_cell.length_c   1.000
_cell.angle_alpha   90.00
_cell.angle_beta   90.00
_cell.angle_gamma   90.00
#
_symmetry.space_group_name_H-M   'P 1'
#
loop_
_entity.id
_entity.type
_entity.pdbx_description
1 polymer ?
#
loop_
_entity_poly.entity_id
_entity_poly.type
_entity_poly.pdbx_seq_one_letter_code
_entity_poly.pdbx_strand_id
1 'polypeptide(L)'
;LLGSTWTISEGMKAPMLNRETGEEISSVEGPGMLITSAYLHHFENALEKLNRCLESASFGDFQSCVSSGVASIEAYIEHRASICNSRCPAERLVDSKENKVPLDNKIDEWIPKMLGGKKLNKSGQDWEHFKRLLGVRDKLAIHVKQPSLSFSYEEIGELLNLFRSGIAGLLVNLHLLFNERIPSKIIRYAYLPDIELVTEED
;
A
#
# COMPACT_ATOMS: atom_id res chain seq x y z
N LEU A 1 -19.05 0.92 -5.33
CA LEU A 1 -17.98 1.78 -4.75
C LEU A 1 -17.11 2.24 -5.90
N LEU A 2 -16.91 3.55 -6.04
CA LEU A 2 -16.02 4.13 -7.05
C LEU A 2 -14.57 3.71 -6.72
N GLY A 3 -13.85 3.17 -7.70
CA GLY A 3 -12.44 2.80 -7.56
C GLY A 3 -11.52 4.02 -7.49
N SER A 4 -10.23 3.79 -7.23
CA SER A 4 -9.24 4.88 -7.20
C SER A 4 -8.95 5.46 -8.59
N THR A 5 -9.26 4.73 -9.67
CA THR A 5 -8.96 5.11 -11.05
C THR A 5 -10.21 5.49 -11.83
N TRP A 6 -10.13 6.58 -12.57
CA TRP A 6 -11.17 7.09 -13.47
C TRP A 6 -10.66 7.05 -14.91
N THR A 7 -11.44 6.48 -15.83
CA THR A 7 -11.14 6.51 -17.26
C THR A 7 -11.79 7.74 -17.88
N ILE A 8 -11.01 8.49 -18.65
CA ILE A 8 -11.44 9.74 -19.30
C ILE A 8 -11.50 9.49 -20.79
N SER A 9 -12.61 9.90 -21.40
CA SER A 9 -12.86 9.78 -22.84
C SER A 9 -12.30 10.97 -23.61
N GLU A 10 -12.26 10.86 -24.93
CA GLU A 10 -11.81 11.92 -25.83
C GLU A 10 -12.60 13.23 -25.64
N GLY A 11 -11.89 14.37 -25.72
CA GLY A 11 -12.48 15.71 -25.57
C GLY A 11 -12.82 16.14 -24.14
N MET A 12 -12.51 15.33 -23.13
CA MET A 12 -12.76 15.65 -21.71
C MET A 12 -11.47 16.03 -20.99
N LYS A 13 -11.54 17.03 -20.09
CA LYS A 13 -10.50 17.32 -19.10
C LYS A 13 -11.04 16.96 -17.72
N ALA A 14 -10.29 16.18 -16.95
CA ALA A 14 -10.58 15.92 -15.55
C ALA A 14 -9.42 16.42 -14.67
N PRO A 15 -9.62 17.52 -13.92
CA PRO A 15 -8.67 17.96 -12.90
C PRO A 15 -8.91 17.23 -11.58
N MET A 16 -7.83 16.89 -10.89
CA MET A 16 -7.82 16.57 -9.48
C MET A 16 -7.44 17.84 -8.71
N LEU A 17 -8.30 18.23 -7.78
CA LEU A 17 -8.10 19.40 -6.95
C LEU A 17 -7.70 19.01 -5.53
N ASN A 18 -6.83 19.82 -4.93
CA ASN A 18 -6.58 19.76 -3.50
C ASN A 18 -7.86 20.19 -2.78
N ARG A 19 -8.39 19.33 -1.92
CA ARG A 19 -9.64 19.61 -1.19
C ARG A 19 -9.51 20.77 -0.19
N GLU A 20 -8.31 21.06 0.28
CA GLU A 20 -8.06 22.12 1.27
C GLU A 20 -7.76 23.46 0.57
N THR A 21 -6.96 23.47 -0.49
CA THR A 21 -6.55 24.71 -1.17
C THR A 21 -7.38 25.05 -2.41
N GLY A 22 -8.08 24.07 -2.98
CA GLY A 22 -8.79 24.20 -4.26
C GLY A 22 -7.87 24.19 -5.49
N GLU A 23 -6.54 24.10 -5.31
CA GLU A 23 -5.58 24.13 -6.41
C GLU A 23 -5.55 22.81 -7.18
N GLU A 24 -5.28 22.89 -8.49
CA GLU A 24 -5.12 21.70 -9.34
C GLU A 24 -3.82 20.97 -8.98
N ILE A 25 -3.94 19.72 -8.53
CA ILE A 25 -2.81 18.84 -8.22
C ILE A 25 -2.32 18.16 -9.51
N SER A 26 -3.26 17.72 -10.34
CA SER A 26 -2.97 17.03 -11.60
C SER A 26 -4.20 17.08 -12.49
N SER A 27 -4.02 17.06 -13.81
CA SER A 27 -5.14 16.84 -14.73
C SER A 27 -4.75 15.89 -15.85
N VAL A 28 -5.79 15.31 -16.46
CA VAL A 28 -5.70 14.57 -17.70
C VAL A 28 -6.65 15.22 -18.70
N GLU A 29 -6.15 15.47 -19.90
CA GLU A 29 -6.90 16.02 -21.02
C GLU A 29 -6.85 15.00 -22.18
N GLY A 30 -8.03 14.62 -22.68
CA GLY A 30 -8.18 13.57 -23.69
C GLY A 30 -8.20 12.15 -23.09
N PRO A 31 -8.13 11.12 -23.96
CA PRO A 31 -8.22 9.72 -23.54
C PRO A 31 -7.12 9.35 -22.55
N GLY A 32 -7.49 8.87 -21.35
CA GLY A 32 -6.50 8.54 -20.34
C GLY A 32 -7.09 8.04 -19.02
N MET A 33 -6.23 7.97 -18.00
CA MET A 33 -6.59 7.52 -16.66
C MET A 33 -6.18 8.57 -15.63
N LEU A 34 -7.11 8.94 -14.74
CA LEU A 34 -6.83 9.76 -13.58
C LEU A 34 -6.89 8.90 -12.31
N ILE A 35 -5.77 8.84 -11.59
CA ILE A 35 -5.69 8.19 -10.29
C ILE A 35 -6.01 9.22 -9.22
N THR A 36 -7.09 8.98 -8.49
CA THR A 36 -7.61 9.90 -7.48
C THR A 36 -7.03 9.69 -6.08
N SER A 37 -6.44 8.52 -5.85
CA SER A 37 -5.73 8.19 -4.61
C SER A 37 -4.64 7.17 -4.94
N ALA A 38 -3.38 7.61 -4.88
CA ALA A 38 -2.23 6.77 -5.20
C ALA A 38 -2.14 5.55 -4.27
N TYR A 39 -2.34 5.74 -2.95
CA TYR A 39 -2.29 4.63 -2.01
C TYR A 39 -3.39 3.61 -2.26
N LEU A 40 -4.61 4.07 -2.55
CA LEU A 40 -5.73 3.16 -2.82
C LEU A 40 -5.54 2.44 -4.14
N HIS A 41 -4.97 3.10 -5.16
CA HIS A 41 -4.60 2.47 -6.43
C HIS A 41 -3.59 1.35 -6.25
N HIS A 42 -2.51 1.60 -5.50
CA HIS A 42 -1.55 0.55 -5.17
C HIS A 42 -2.16 -0.59 -4.38
N PHE A 43 -3.07 -0.29 -3.44
CA PHE A 43 -3.80 -1.33 -2.71
C PHE A 43 -4.67 -2.15 -3.67
N GLU A 44 -5.46 -1.53 -4.55
CA GLU A 44 -6.31 -2.21 -5.54
C GLU A 44 -5.49 -3.08 -6.51
N ASN A 45 -4.33 -2.60 -6.97
CA ASN A 45 -3.40 -3.39 -7.77
C ASN A 45 -2.85 -4.59 -6.98
N ALA A 46 -2.54 -4.40 -5.70
CA ALA A 46 -2.10 -5.49 -4.83
C ALA A 46 -3.18 -6.56 -4.71
N LEU A 47 -4.45 -6.18 -4.60
CA LEU A 47 -5.58 -7.11 -4.56
C LEU A 47 -5.76 -7.87 -5.88
N GLU A 48 -5.60 -7.21 -7.01
CA GLU A 48 -5.65 -7.89 -8.31
C GLU A 48 -4.57 -8.96 -8.42
N LYS A 49 -3.35 -8.65 -7.99
CA LYS A 49 -2.23 -9.60 -7.96
C LYS A 49 -2.42 -10.71 -6.93
N LEU A 50 -3.02 -10.40 -5.79
CA LEU A 50 -3.42 -11.41 -4.79
C LEU A 50 -4.36 -12.43 -5.42
N ASN A 51 -5.42 -11.98 -6.09
CA ASN A 51 -6.40 -12.86 -6.73
C ASN A 51 -5.77 -13.71 -7.84
N ARG A 52 -4.94 -13.11 -8.70
CA ARG A 52 -4.21 -13.86 -9.72
C ARG A 52 -3.28 -14.92 -9.12
N CYS A 53 -2.62 -14.60 -8.01
CA CYS A 53 -1.79 -15.56 -7.28
C CYS A 53 -2.62 -16.72 -6.72
N LEU A 54 -3.83 -16.45 -6.21
CA LEU A 54 -4.75 -17.50 -5.74
C LEU A 54 -5.20 -18.43 -6.87
N GLU A 55 -5.41 -17.89 -8.07
CA GLU A 55 -5.85 -18.67 -9.24
C GLU A 55 -4.72 -19.50 -9.86
N SER A 56 -3.49 -18.99 -9.87
CA SER A 56 -2.37 -19.57 -10.62
C SER A 56 -1.24 -20.14 -9.75
N ALA A 57 -1.32 -19.98 -8.43
CA ALA A 57 -0.24 -20.25 -7.49
C ALA A 57 1.11 -19.64 -7.90
N SER A 58 1.07 -18.50 -8.60
CA SER A 58 2.22 -17.83 -9.20
C SER A 58 2.99 -17.02 -8.15
N PHE A 59 4.22 -17.43 -7.86
CA PHE A 59 5.12 -16.66 -6.99
C PHE A 59 5.40 -15.25 -7.54
N GLY A 60 5.45 -15.06 -8.85
CA GLY A 60 5.63 -13.75 -9.46
C GLY A 60 4.46 -12.79 -9.20
N ASP A 61 3.23 -13.32 -9.19
CA ASP A 61 2.05 -12.55 -8.79
C ASP A 61 2.06 -12.26 -7.30
N PHE A 62 2.50 -13.20 -6.45
CA PHE A 62 2.71 -12.93 -5.03
C PHE A 62 3.72 -11.79 -4.79
N GLN A 63 4.89 -11.83 -5.44
CA GLN A 63 5.88 -10.75 -5.34
C GLN A 63 5.32 -9.39 -5.76
N SER A 64 4.55 -9.37 -6.86
CA SER A 64 3.90 -8.16 -7.37
C SER A 64 2.82 -7.64 -6.40
N CYS A 65 2.08 -8.56 -5.78
CA CYS A 65 1.09 -8.27 -4.74
C CYS A 65 1.76 -7.59 -3.54
N VAL A 66 2.82 -8.20 -2.99
CA VAL A 66 3.54 -7.64 -1.83
C VAL A 66 4.16 -6.29 -2.17
N SER A 67 4.79 -6.16 -3.34
CA SER A 67 5.42 -4.90 -3.76
C SER A 67 4.40 -3.76 -3.86
N SER A 68 3.23 -4.03 -4.47
CA SER A 68 2.14 -3.06 -4.56
C SER A 68 1.51 -2.76 -3.19
N GLY A 69 1.39 -3.77 -2.33
CA GLY A 69 0.91 -3.63 -0.95
C GLY A 69 1.80 -2.72 -0.12
N VAL A 70 3.11 -2.91 -0.16
CA VAL A 70 4.05 -2.03 0.55
C VAL A 70 4.06 -0.62 -0.05
N ALA A 71 3.99 -0.49 -1.38
CA ALA A 71 3.86 0.81 -2.04
C ALA A 71 2.58 1.55 -1.61
N SER A 72 1.48 0.84 -1.33
CA SER A 72 0.25 1.45 -0.81
C SER A 72 0.45 2.07 0.57
N ILE A 73 1.19 1.42 1.47
CA ILE A 73 1.51 1.96 2.80
C ILE A 73 2.41 3.20 2.66
N GLU A 74 3.45 3.13 1.84
CA GLU A 74 4.36 4.25 1.60
C GLU A 74 3.62 5.46 1.01
N ALA A 75 2.79 5.23 -0.02
CA ALA A 75 1.99 6.27 -0.65
C ALA A 75 0.95 6.88 0.31
N TYR A 76 0.42 6.11 1.27
CA TYR A 76 -0.46 6.67 2.30
C TYR A 76 0.30 7.65 3.21
N ILE A 77 1.51 7.27 3.65
CA ILE A 77 2.35 8.14 4.48
C ILE A 77 2.76 9.41 3.71
N GLU A 78 3.09 9.29 2.42
CA GLU A 78 3.39 10.43 1.56
C GLU A 78 2.19 11.36 1.36
N HIS A 79 0.99 10.79 1.18
CA HIS A 79 -0.24 11.57 1.10
C HIS A 79 -0.42 12.43 2.36
N ARG A 80 -0.23 11.84 3.55
CA ARG A 80 -0.31 12.56 4.83
C ARG A 80 0.82 13.58 4.98
N ALA A 81 2.04 13.26 4.54
CA ALA A 81 3.17 14.18 4.56
C ALA A 81 2.91 15.40 3.68
N SER A 82 2.33 15.22 2.50
CA SER A 82 1.92 16.29 1.60
C SER A 82 0.92 17.25 2.27
N ILE A 83 -0.13 16.71 2.90
CA ILE A 83 -1.11 17.50 3.66
C ILE A 83 -0.43 18.26 4.81
N CYS A 84 0.47 17.59 5.55
CA CYS A 84 1.22 18.21 6.64
C CYS A 84 2.09 19.38 6.13
N ASN A 85 2.78 19.20 5.02
CA ASN A 85 3.65 20.21 4.42
C ASN A 85 2.88 21.45 3.96
N SER A 86 1.64 21.29 3.48
CA SER A 86 0.76 22.40 3.12
C SER A 86 0.35 23.24 4.34
N ARG A 87 0.30 22.65 5.54
CA ARG A 87 -0.09 23.33 6.78
C ARG A 87 1.11 23.87 7.58
N CYS A 88 2.26 23.21 7.50
CA CYS A 88 3.47 23.54 8.26
C CYS A 88 4.71 23.60 7.34
N PRO A 89 4.89 24.69 6.56
CA PRO A 89 5.95 24.78 5.55
C PRO A 89 7.37 24.87 6.12
N ALA A 90 7.54 25.13 7.42
CA ALA A 90 8.86 25.25 8.05
C ALA A 90 9.55 23.89 8.29
N GLU A 91 8.79 22.79 8.38
CA GLU A 91 9.31 21.45 8.67
C GLU A 91 8.87 20.45 7.60
N ARG A 92 9.21 20.72 6.33
CA ARG A 92 8.73 19.89 5.22
C ARG A 92 9.31 18.48 5.28
N LEU A 93 8.41 17.51 5.24
CA LEU A 93 8.69 16.09 5.08
C LEU A 93 8.81 15.80 3.59
N VAL A 94 10.03 15.78 3.06
CA VAL A 94 10.30 15.62 1.62
C VAL A 94 11.09 14.35 1.40
N ASP A 95 10.59 13.54 0.47
CA ASP A 95 11.30 12.37 -0.07
C ASP A 95 11.58 12.66 -1.55
N SER A 96 12.87 12.78 -1.90
CA SER A 96 13.30 13.07 -3.27
C SER A 96 14.32 12.04 -3.74
N LYS A 97 14.69 12.09 -5.02
CA LYS A 97 15.73 11.21 -5.56
C LYS A 97 17.09 11.48 -4.92
N GLU A 98 17.38 12.73 -4.63
CA GLU A 98 18.63 13.21 -4.01
C GLU A 98 18.65 12.98 -2.49
N ASN A 99 17.48 13.00 -1.86
CA ASN A 99 17.33 12.75 -0.43
C ASN A 99 16.22 11.72 -0.19
N LYS A 100 16.53 10.46 -0.54
CA LYS A 100 15.58 9.35 -0.39
C LYS A 100 15.42 9.00 1.09
N VAL A 101 14.20 9.03 1.59
CA VAL A 101 13.88 8.65 2.97
C VAL A 101 13.39 7.20 3.01
N PRO A 102 14.08 6.29 3.74
CA PRO A 102 13.64 4.91 3.89
C PRO A 102 12.25 4.81 4.53
N LEU A 103 11.48 3.80 4.13
CA LEU A 103 10.13 3.58 4.66
C LEU A 103 10.09 3.44 6.19
N ASP A 104 11.06 2.75 6.78
CA ASP A 104 11.16 2.65 8.24
C ASP A 104 11.30 4.05 8.89
N ASN A 105 12.11 4.94 8.32
CA ASN A 105 12.25 6.33 8.81
C ASN A 105 10.97 7.15 8.60
N LYS A 106 10.24 6.95 7.48
CA LYS A 106 8.92 7.57 7.30
C LYS A 106 7.96 7.12 8.41
N ILE A 107 7.99 5.85 8.80
CA ILE A 107 7.12 5.33 9.86
C ILE A 107 7.56 5.84 11.25
N ASP A 108 8.86 5.85 11.55
CA ASP A 108 9.38 6.17 12.88
C ASP A 108 9.52 7.67 13.16
N GLU A 109 9.77 8.48 12.13
CA GLU A 109 10.06 9.90 12.28
C GLU A 109 8.96 10.79 11.70
N TRP A 110 8.44 10.46 10.50
CA TRP A 110 7.45 11.33 9.87
C TRP A 110 6.08 11.21 10.52
N ILE A 111 5.61 9.98 10.80
CA ILE A 111 4.31 9.77 11.46
C ILE A 111 4.23 10.56 12.77
N PRO A 112 5.22 10.50 13.68
CA PRO A 112 5.15 11.28 14.92
C PRO A 112 5.20 12.79 14.69
N LYS A 113 5.99 13.28 13.73
CA LYS A 113 6.01 14.72 13.37
C LYS A 113 4.63 15.19 12.89
N MET A 114 3.94 14.40 12.07
CA MET A 114 2.60 14.73 11.57
C MET A 114 1.51 14.69 12.65
N LEU A 115 1.75 14.02 13.78
CA LEU A 115 0.74 13.73 14.81
C LEU A 115 1.08 14.30 16.20
N GLY A 116 2.06 15.20 16.28
CA GLY A 116 2.47 15.80 17.55
C GLY A 116 3.02 14.78 18.57
N GLY A 117 3.78 13.80 18.08
CA GLY A 117 4.48 12.80 18.90
C GLY A 117 3.76 11.46 19.04
N LYS A 118 2.51 11.31 18.57
CA LYS A 118 1.84 10.00 18.55
C LYS A 118 2.53 9.06 17.56
N LYS A 119 2.70 7.80 17.96
CA LYS A 119 3.41 6.77 17.17
C LYS A 119 2.44 5.70 16.70
N LEU A 120 2.78 5.07 15.59
CA LEU A 120 2.14 3.83 15.17
C LEU A 120 2.43 2.73 16.20
N ASN A 121 1.41 1.96 16.59
CA ASN A 121 1.62 0.83 17.49
C ASN A 121 2.32 -0.30 16.72
N LYS A 122 3.54 -0.65 17.15
CA LYS A 122 4.38 -1.68 16.55
C LYS A 122 4.42 -2.99 17.34
N SER A 123 3.65 -3.12 18.43
CA SER A 123 3.63 -4.33 19.27
C SER A 123 2.60 -5.38 18.83
N GLY A 124 1.83 -5.09 17.78
CA GLY A 124 0.75 -5.97 17.31
C GLY A 124 1.16 -6.87 16.15
N GLN A 125 0.32 -7.88 15.89
CA GLN A 125 0.49 -8.83 14.80
C GLN A 125 0.64 -8.16 13.42
N ASP A 126 -0.12 -7.08 13.18
CA ASP A 126 -0.08 -6.34 11.90
C ASP A 126 1.33 -5.85 11.58
N TRP A 127 2.06 -5.36 12.58
CA TRP A 127 3.43 -4.88 12.40
C TRP A 127 4.41 -6.02 12.12
N GLU A 128 4.27 -7.14 12.84
CA GLU A 128 5.11 -8.32 12.63
C GLU A 128 4.92 -8.87 11.21
N HIS A 129 3.66 -9.05 10.79
CA HIS A 129 3.32 -9.53 9.46
C HIS A 129 3.80 -8.57 8.38
N PHE A 130 3.66 -7.25 8.60
CA PHE A 130 4.22 -6.24 7.71
C PHE A 130 5.73 -6.39 7.56
N LYS A 131 6.49 -6.54 8.66
CA LYS A 131 7.95 -6.70 8.59
C LYS A 131 8.35 -8.00 7.87
N ARG A 132 7.59 -9.10 8.03
CA ARG A 132 7.81 -10.34 7.27
C ARG A 132 7.62 -10.10 5.77
N LEU A 133 6.50 -9.48 5.37
CA LEU A 133 6.22 -9.14 3.96
C LEU A 133 7.23 -8.15 3.38
N LEU A 134 7.65 -7.15 4.16
CA LEU A 134 8.69 -6.21 3.78
C LEU A 134 10.02 -6.94 3.53
N GLY A 135 10.38 -7.87 4.42
CA GLY A 135 11.56 -8.72 4.25
C GLY A 135 11.51 -9.59 3.00
N VAL A 136 10.33 -10.12 2.65
CA VAL A 136 10.09 -10.84 1.39
C VAL A 136 10.35 -9.92 0.20
N ARG A 137 9.75 -8.72 0.16
CA ARG A 137 9.99 -7.72 -0.90
C ARG A 137 11.47 -7.41 -1.05
N ASP A 138 12.15 -7.10 0.04
CA ASP A 138 13.54 -6.63 0.00
C ASP A 138 14.49 -7.73 -0.46
N LYS A 139 14.30 -8.96 0.01
CA LYS A 139 15.12 -10.12 -0.39
C LYS A 139 14.88 -10.55 -1.83
N LEU A 140 13.65 -10.44 -2.32
CA LEU A 140 13.23 -11.15 -3.53
C LEU A 140 13.00 -10.23 -4.73
N ALA A 141 12.71 -8.94 -4.51
CA ALA A 141 12.51 -7.97 -5.59
C ALA A 141 13.69 -7.00 -5.74
N ILE A 142 14.39 -6.67 -4.64
CA ILE A 142 15.43 -5.63 -4.64
C ILE A 142 16.85 -6.25 -4.67
N HIS A 143 17.04 -7.41 -4.02
CA HIS A 143 18.35 -8.05 -3.90
C HIS A 143 18.29 -9.57 -4.12
N VAL A 144 17.97 -10.02 -5.33
CA VAL A 144 18.08 -11.44 -5.69
C VAL A 144 19.56 -11.86 -5.64
N LYS A 145 19.98 -12.45 -4.52
CA LYS A 145 21.35 -12.90 -4.28
C LYS A 145 21.58 -14.37 -4.63
N GLN A 146 20.50 -15.10 -4.96
CA GLN A 146 20.56 -16.53 -5.22
C GLN A 146 20.24 -16.85 -6.69
N PRO A 147 20.92 -17.85 -7.29
CA PRO A 147 20.69 -18.24 -8.67
C PRO A 147 19.35 -18.97 -8.88
N SER A 148 18.73 -19.45 -7.80
CA SER A 148 17.42 -20.09 -7.82
C SER A 148 16.67 -19.75 -6.52
N LEU A 149 15.34 -19.84 -6.60
CA LEU A 149 14.41 -19.71 -5.48
C LEU A 149 13.42 -20.87 -5.55
N SER A 150 13.06 -21.44 -4.42
CA SER A 150 12.06 -22.50 -4.29
C SER A 150 11.10 -22.15 -3.16
N PHE A 151 9.80 -22.32 -3.42
CA PHE A 151 8.75 -22.16 -2.43
C PHE A 151 7.76 -23.31 -2.56
N SER A 152 7.30 -23.85 -1.44
CA SER A 152 6.17 -24.77 -1.43
C SER A 152 4.84 -24.02 -1.56
N TYR A 153 3.77 -24.71 -1.93
CA TYR A 153 2.44 -24.09 -1.99
C TYR A 153 1.94 -23.70 -0.60
N GLU A 154 2.31 -24.47 0.42
CA GLU A 154 2.04 -24.14 1.82
C GLU A 154 2.73 -22.84 2.23
N GLU A 155 4.01 -22.67 1.87
CA GLU A 155 4.74 -21.42 2.13
C GLU A 155 4.10 -20.23 1.43
N ILE A 156 3.64 -20.38 0.18
CA ILE A 156 2.90 -19.33 -0.52
C ILE A 156 1.58 -19.02 0.19
N GLY A 157 0.82 -20.04 0.61
CA GLY A 157 -0.43 -19.87 1.36
C GLY A 157 -0.23 -19.11 2.69
N GLU A 158 0.76 -19.50 3.48
CA GLU A 158 1.13 -18.79 4.71
C GLU A 158 1.48 -17.33 4.43
N LEU A 159 2.28 -17.07 3.41
CA LEU A 159 2.69 -15.71 3.04
C LEU A 159 1.54 -14.85 2.52
N LEU A 160 0.60 -15.43 1.76
CA LEU A 160 -0.62 -14.76 1.32
C LEU A 160 -1.50 -14.37 2.51
N ASN A 161 -1.60 -15.23 3.53
CA ASN A 161 -2.35 -14.93 4.76
C ASN A 161 -1.77 -13.75 5.55
N LEU A 162 -0.47 -13.47 5.43
CA LEU A 162 0.12 -12.28 6.04
C LEU A 162 -0.40 -10.98 5.42
N PHE A 163 -0.95 -11.00 4.19
CA PHE A 163 -1.45 -9.79 3.52
C PHE A 163 -2.57 -9.11 4.30
N ARG A 164 -3.50 -9.89 4.88
CA ARG A 164 -4.69 -9.35 5.58
C ARG A 164 -4.31 -8.45 6.74
N SER A 165 -3.36 -8.85 7.58
CA SER A 165 -2.92 -8.09 8.75
C SER A 165 -1.71 -7.21 8.45
N GLY A 166 -0.74 -7.72 7.69
CA GLY A 166 0.49 -6.99 7.36
C GLY A 166 0.31 -5.80 6.43
N ILE A 167 -0.61 -5.87 5.46
CA ILE A 167 -0.88 -4.75 4.55
C ILE A 167 -2.22 -4.09 4.88
N ALA A 168 -3.32 -4.85 4.82
CA ALA A 168 -4.63 -4.26 5.02
C ALA A 168 -4.85 -3.82 6.49
N GLY A 169 -4.44 -4.64 7.46
CA GLY A 169 -4.48 -4.30 8.89
C GLY A 169 -3.61 -3.09 9.23
N LEU A 170 -2.40 -2.99 8.67
CA LEU A 170 -1.56 -1.81 8.88
C LEU A 170 -2.19 -0.53 8.30
N LEU A 171 -2.81 -0.60 7.12
CA LEU A 171 -3.56 0.52 6.55
C LEU A 171 -4.77 0.91 7.42
N VAL A 172 -5.49 -0.06 8.00
CA VAL A 172 -6.53 0.22 9.00
C VAL A 172 -5.95 1.01 10.17
N ASN A 173 -4.85 0.55 10.76
CA ASN A 173 -4.21 1.21 11.89
C ASN A 173 -3.74 2.62 11.55
N LEU A 174 -3.21 2.84 10.33
CA LEU A 174 -2.82 4.16 9.86
C LEU A 174 -4.04 5.09 9.76
N HIS A 175 -5.11 4.67 9.11
CA HIS A 175 -6.34 5.47 9.03
C HIS A 175 -6.92 5.80 10.42
N LEU A 176 -6.93 4.84 11.35
CA LEU A 176 -7.37 5.07 12.73
C LEU A 176 -6.45 6.07 13.45
N LEU A 177 -5.13 5.94 13.27
CA LEU A 177 -4.13 6.81 13.88
C LEU A 177 -4.27 8.27 13.40
N PHE A 178 -4.59 8.47 12.12
CA PHE A 178 -4.86 9.79 11.52
C PHE A 178 -6.33 10.26 11.67
N ASN A 179 -7.18 9.48 12.34
CA ASN A 179 -8.60 9.76 12.54
C ASN A 179 -9.37 9.97 11.21
N GLU A 180 -9.12 9.11 10.24
CA GLU A 180 -9.72 9.17 8.90
C GLU A 180 -10.71 8.03 8.66
N ARG A 181 -11.60 8.24 7.67
CA ARG A 181 -12.47 7.17 7.18
C ARG A 181 -11.64 6.13 6.44
N ILE A 182 -11.84 4.86 6.78
CA ILE A 182 -11.19 3.74 6.14
C ILE A 182 -11.98 3.34 4.88
N PRO A 183 -11.35 3.23 3.70
CA PRO A 183 -11.96 2.63 2.53
C PRO A 183 -12.48 1.21 2.81
N SER A 184 -13.72 0.92 2.38
CA SER A 184 -14.36 -0.39 2.64
C SER A 184 -13.60 -1.58 2.05
N LYS A 185 -12.86 -1.39 0.95
CA LYS A 185 -11.98 -2.43 0.39
C LYS A 185 -10.88 -2.81 1.40
N ILE A 186 -10.25 -1.83 2.06
CA ILE A 186 -9.22 -2.09 3.06
C ILE A 186 -9.82 -2.86 4.24
N ILE A 187 -10.98 -2.42 4.75
CA ILE A 187 -11.70 -3.14 5.82
C ILE A 187 -11.98 -4.58 5.40
N ARG A 188 -12.59 -4.80 4.23
CA ARG A 188 -12.97 -6.14 3.78
C ARG A 188 -11.78 -7.10 3.78
N TYR A 189 -10.63 -6.67 3.25
CA TYR A 189 -9.45 -7.53 3.16
C TYR A 189 -8.70 -7.69 4.49
N ALA A 190 -8.84 -6.74 5.42
CA ALA A 190 -8.28 -6.90 6.76
C ALA A 190 -8.97 -8.01 7.58
N TYR A 191 -10.23 -8.34 7.25
CA TYR A 191 -11.05 -9.32 7.97
C TYR A 191 -11.42 -10.55 7.12
N LEU A 192 -10.67 -10.84 6.05
CA LEU A 192 -10.86 -12.09 5.31
C LEU A 192 -10.44 -13.30 6.16
N PRO A 193 -11.11 -14.46 5.96
CA PRO A 193 -10.62 -15.72 6.53
C PRO A 193 -9.25 -16.07 5.95
N ASP A 194 -8.56 -16.98 6.63
CA ASP A 194 -7.31 -17.52 6.11
C ASP A 194 -7.57 -18.31 4.82
N ILE A 195 -6.63 -18.20 3.90
CA ILE A 195 -6.51 -19.00 2.69
C ILE A 195 -6.01 -20.37 3.12
N GLU A 196 -6.73 -21.40 2.72
CA GLU A 196 -6.42 -22.80 3.00
C GLU A 196 -6.07 -23.51 1.69
N LEU A 197 -5.04 -24.35 1.72
CA LEU A 197 -4.72 -25.24 0.63
C LEU A 197 -5.70 -26.42 0.66
N VAL A 198 -6.49 -26.58 -0.39
CA VAL A 198 -7.39 -27.73 -0.53
C VAL A 198 -6.71 -28.76 -1.41
N THR A 199 -6.36 -29.90 -0.82
CA THR A 199 -5.97 -31.09 -1.58
C THR A 199 -7.18 -31.98 -1.77
N GLU A 200 -7.45 -32.41 -3.01
CA GLU A 200 -8.39 -33.51 -3.23
C GLU A 200 -7.75 -34.77 -2.61
N GLU A 201 -8.38 -35.34 -1.59
CA GLU A 201 -8.04 -36.68 -1.11
C GLU A 201 -8.56 -37.67 -2.18
N ASP A 202 -7.64 -38.39 -2.83
CA ASP A 202 -7.94 -39.48 -3.77
C ASP A 202 -8.62 -40.68 -3.08
#